data_AF-A0A4Q3S110-F1
#
_entry.id   AF-A0A4Q3S110-F1
#
_cell.length_a   1.000
_cell.length_b   1.000
_cell.length_c   1.000
_cell.angle_alpha   90.00
_cell.angle_beta   90.00
_cell.angle_gamma   90.00
#
_symmetry.space_group_name_H-M   'P 1'
#
loop_
_entity.id
_entity.type
_entity.pdbx_description
1 polymer ?
#
loop_
_entity_poly.entity_id
_entity_poly.type
_entity_poly.pdbx_seq_one_letter_code
_entity_poly.pdbx_strand_id
1 'polypeptide(L)'
;MRSKLLLALPALLIFSCKNTNTTVEKQAYKWPEGVKPPVAEKKPMQFTAHGDTRTDDYYWMNDYFKKGPDSTRVVDYLTAENNYLDTMMSGTKKLQGDLYTEIKSRIKEKDESVPVFDNGYYYYRRTDEGKQ
;
A
#
# COMPACT_ATOMS: atom_id res chain seq x y z
N MET A 1 -2.19 -53.22 -57.19
CA MET A 1 -2.91 -51.96 -57.41
C MET A 1 -3.62 -51.57 -56.11
N ARG A 2 -3.41 -50.34 -55.61
CA ARG A 2 -4.32 -49.47 -54.80
C ARG A 2 -4.98 -50.14 -53.57
N SER A 3 -4.88 -49.70 -52.32
CA SER A 3 -4.84 -48.34 -51.77
C SER A 3 -4.52 -48.42 -50.27
N LYS A 4 -3.84 -47.39 -49.75
CA LYS A 4 -3.64 -47.10 -48.32
C LYS A 4 -4.94 -46.56 -47.69
N LEU A 5 -5.22 -46.80 -46.41
CA LEU A 5 -5.63 -45.77 -45.42
C LEU A 5 -5.83 -46.31 -43.98
N LEU A 6 -5.03 -45.77 -43.06
CA LEU A 6 -5.26 -45.34 -41.66
C LEU A 6 -6.35 -46.01 -40.77
N LEU A 7 -5.94 -46.43 -39.56
CA LEU A 7 -6.25 -45.69 -38.31
C LEU A 7 -5.37 -46.24 -37.15
N ALA A 8 -4.33 -45.51 -36.76
CA ALA A 8 -3.64 -45.72 -35.49
C ALA A 8 -4.26 -44.77 -34.46
N LEU A 9 -4.93 -45.31 -33.45
CA LEU A 9 -5.52 -44.57 -32.35
C LEU A 9 -4.40 -43.88 -31.53
N PRO A 10 -4.47 -42.57 -31.27
CA PRO A 10 -3.49 -41.90 -30.43
C PRO A 10 -3.74 -42.27 -28.97
N ALA A 11 -2.69 -42.74 -28.28
CA ALA A 11 -2.68 -42.85 -26.83
C ALA A 11 -2.75 -41.45 -26.22
N LEU A 12 -3.95 -41.03 -25.84
CA LEU A 12 -4.20 -39.78 -25.13
C LEU A 12 -3.65 -39.93 -23.70
N LEU A 13 -2.40 -39.51 -23.49
CA LEU A 13 -1.78 -39.38 -22.18
C LEU A 13 -2.59 -38.36 -21.37
N ILE A 14 -3.35 -38.88 -20.43
CA ILE A 14 -4.10 -38.12 -19.43
C ILE A 14 -3.06 -37.42 -18.55
N PHE A 15 -2.70 -36.19 -18.89
CA PHE A 15 -2.03 -35.30 -17.94
C PHE A 15 -3.05 -34.95 -16.85
N SER A 16 -3.16 -35.85 -15.87
CA SER A 16 -3.87 -35.63 -14.62
C SER A 16 -3.29 -34.37 -13.99
N CYS A 17 -4.08 -33.30 -13.94
CA CYS A 17 -3.80 -32.11 -13.17
C CYS A 17 -3.44 -32.52 -11.73
N LYS A 18 -2.18 -32.35 -11.34
CA LYS A 18 -1.80 -32.35 -9.94
C LYS A 18 -2.35 -31.05 -9.35
N ASN A 19 -3.61 -31.09 -8.89
CA ASN A 19 -4.12 -30.04 -8.02
C ASN A 19 -3.41 -30.20 -6.67
N THR A 20 -2.26 -29.56 -6.53
CA THR A 20 -1.61 -29.40 -5.23
C THR A 20 -2.50 -28.47 -4.43
N ASN A 21 -3.33 -29.04 -3.57
CA ASN A 21 -3.92 -28.31 -2.46
C ASN A 21 -2.76 -27.80 -1.60
N THR A 22 -2.23 -26.64 -1.95
CA THR A 22 -1.21 -25.95 -1.17
C THR A 22 -1.90 -25.48 0.09
N THR A 23 -1.75 -26.25 1.17
CA THR A 23 -1.99 -25.77 2.52
C THR A 23 -1.15 -24.52 2.70
N VAL A 24 -1.79 -23.34 2.71
CA VAL A 24 -1.10 -22.08 2.97
C VAL A 24 -0.71 -22.08 4.45
N GLU A 25 0.48 -22.58 4.76
CA GLU A 25 1.05 -22.39 6.09
C GLU A 25 1.21 -20.90 6.35
N LYS A 26 0.48 -20.39 7.34
CA LYS A 26 0.56 -19.00 7.79
C LYS A 26 1.84 -18.82 8.60
N GLN A 27 2.97 -18.65 7.91
CA GLN A 27 4.22 -18.28 8.55
C GLN A 27 4.23 -16.77 8.84
N ALA A 28 4.59 -16.40 10.07
CA ALA A 28 4.79 -14.99 10.43
C ALA A 28 5.95 -14.37 9.64
N TYR A 29 5.80 -13.12 9.23
CA TYR A 29 6.86 -12.37 8.57
C TYR A 29 8.05 -12.15 9.52
N LYS A 30 9.27 -12.41 9.04
CA LYS A 30 10.51 -12.18 9.79
C LYS A 30 11.03 -10.79 9.48
N TRP A 31 11.08 -9.94 10.49
CA TRP A 31 11.60 -8.57 10.37
C TRP A 31 13.13 -8.56 10.26
N PRO A 32 13.71 -7.56 9.55
CA PRO A 32 15.17 -7.36 9.55
C PRO A 32 15.71 -7.16 10.97
N GLU A 33 16.75 -7.91 11.32
CA GLU A 33 17.41 -7.80 12.62
C GLU A 33 18.54 -6.76 12.58
N GLY A 34 18.83 -6.13 13.71
CA GLY A 34 19.95 -5.18 13.85
C GLY A 34 19.73 -3.79 13.26
N VAL A 35 18.57 -3.52 12.66
CA VAL A 35 18.20 -2.18 12.17
C VAL A 35 17.71 -1.34 13.35
N LYS A 36 18.39 -0.23 13.62
CA LYS A 36 18.03 0.70 14.71
C LYS A 36 17.07 1.78 14.19
N PRO A 37 15.99 2.10 14.92
CA PRO A 37 15.13 3.22 14.56
C PRO A 37 15.88 4.55 14.77
N PRO A 38 15.54 5.59 13.99
CA PRO A 38 16.02 6.94 14.27
C PRO A 38 15.48 7.40 15.63
N VAL A 39 16.26 8.21 16.33
CA VAL A 39 15.89 8.76 17.65
C VAL A 39 15.76 10.26 17.54
N ALA A 40 14.57 10.77 17.83
CA ALA A 40 14.30 12.20 17.82
C ALA A 40 15.02 12.93 18.95
N GLU A 41 15.55 14.12 18.63
CA GLU A 41 16.06 15.05 19.64
C GLU A 41 14.92 15.50 20.57
N LYS A 42 15.20 15.55 21.87
CA LYS A 42 14.28 16.07 22.88
C LYS A 42 14.53 17.55 23.09
N LYS A 43 13.52 18.38 22.83
CA LYS A 43 13.48 19.81 23.13
C LYS A 43 12.25 20.11 23.99
N PRO A 44 12.38 20.06 25.33
CA PRO A 44 11.26 20.24 26.25
C PRO A 44 10.53 21.56 26.02
N MET A 45 9.24 21.48 25.66
CA MET A 45 8.34 22.62 25.56
C MET A 45 7.19 22.46 26.54
N GLN A 46 6.99 23.45 27.41
CA GLN A 46 5.92 23.41 28.42
C GLN A 46 4.65 24.09 27.91
N PHE A 47 3.51 23.45 28.19
CA PHE A 47 2.18 23.98 27.93
C PHE A 47 1.40 24.00 29.23
N THR A 48 0.89 25.17 29.61
CA THR A 48 -0.01 25.32 30.76
C THR A 48 -1.42 25.59 30.28
N ALA A 49 -2.36 24.75 30.68
CA ALA A 49 -3.78 24.91 30.38
C ALA A 49 -4.62 24.36 31.55
N HIS A 50 -5.72 25.04 31.89
CA HIS A 50 -6.63 24.62 32.97
C HIS A 50 -5.97 24.40 34.35
N GLY A 51 -4.87 25.09 34.64
CA GLY A 51 -4.13 24.95 35.90
C GLY A 51 -3.08 23.83 35.89
N ASP A 52 -3.00 23.04 34.81
CA ASP A 52 -2.03 21.95 34.66
C ASP A 52 -0.92 22.31 33.67
N THR A 53 0.30 21.88 33.97
CA THR A 53 1.47 22.04 33.10
C THR A 53 1.93 20.67 32.58
N ARG A 54 2.02 20.55 31.25
CA ARG A 54 2.58 19.38 30.55
C ARG A 54 3.85 19.76 29.80
N THR A 55 4.82 18.85 29.75
CA THR A 55 6.03 19.00 28.93
C THR A 55 5.92 18.09 27.70
N ASP A 56 6.14 18.66 26.53
CA ASP A 56 6.23 17.96 25.26
C ASP A 56 7.65 18.13 24.71
N ASP A 57 8.44 17.06 24.75
CA ASP A 57 9.82 17.03 24.25
C ASP A 57 9.93 17.14 22.72
N TYR A 58 8.82 16.98 21.99
CA TYR A 58 8.81 16.83 20.54
C TYR A 58 7.96 17.86 19.82
N TYR A 59 7.45 18.87 20.54
CA TYR A 59 6.63 19.93 19.96
C TYR A 59 7.32 20.66 18.78
N TRP A 60 8.64 20.73 18.80
CA TRP A 60 9.46 21.30 17.72
C TRP A 60 9.20 20.66 16.34
N MET A 61 8.73 19.41 16.30
CA MET A 61 8.38 18.74 15.03
C MET A 61 7.23 19.44 14.29
N ASN A 62 6.40 20.18 15.00
CA ASN A 62 5.33 20.97 14.40
C ASN A 62 5.87 22.18 13.59
N ASP A 63 7.16 22.52 13.70
CA ASP A 63 7.77 23.61 12.94
C ASP A 63 7.66 23.40 11.44
N TYR A 64 7.67 22.16 10.93
CA TYR A 64 7.47 21.88 9.50
C TYR A 64 6.20 22.55 8.96
N PHE A 65 5.09 22.45 9.69
CA PHE A 65 3.81 23.07 9.30
C PHE A 65 3.80 24.58 9.50
N LYS A 66 4.48 25.06 10.54
CA LYS A 66 4.57 26.50 10.87
C LYS A 66 5.64 27.24 10.08
N LYS A 67 6.47 26.53 9.31
CA LYS A 67 7.70 27.05 8.70
C LYS A 67 8.63 27.68 9.74
N GLY A 68 8.74 27.01 10.89
CA GLY A 68 9.56 27.44 12.02
C GLY A 68 11.05 27.13 11.84
N PRO A 69 11.90 27.57 12.79
CA PRO A 69 13.35 27.41 12.72
C PRO A 69 13.82 25.95 12.64
N ASP A 70 13.06 25.01 13.19
CA ASP A 70 13.45 23.60 13.18
C ASP A 70 12.93 22.82 11.96
N SER A 71 12.23 23.46 11.01
CA SER A 71 11.61 22.79 9.85
C SER A 71 12.55 21.84 9.10
N THR A 72 13.81 22.24 8.87
CA THR A 72 14.81 21.40 8.20
C THR A 72 15.13 20.15 9.02
N ARG A 73 15.31 20.29 10.34
CA ARG A 73 15.55 19.16 11.24
C ARG A 73 14.37 18.19 11.24
N VAL A 74 13.14 18.70 11.11
CA VAL A 74 11.95 17.84 10.99
C VAL A 74 12.02 17.01 9.71
N VAL A 75 12.34 17.64 8.58
CA VAL A 75 12.48 16.93 7.30
C VAL A 75 13.59 15.88 7.36
N ASP A 76 14.73 16.19 7.99
CA ASP A 76 15.83 15.24 8.17
C ASP A 76 15.38 14.03 9.00
N TYR A 77 14.66 14.25 10.09
CA TYR A 77 14.13 13.18 10.93
C TYR A 77 13.11 12.31 10.18
N LEU A 78 12.16 12.93 9.46
CA LEU A 78 11.17 12.21 8.64
C LEU A 78 11.84 11.40 7.51
N THR A 79 12.92 11.92 6.94
CA THR A 79 13.70 11.20 5.93
C THR A 79 14.39 9.98 6.55
N ALA A 80 14.94 10.11 7.76
CA ALA A 80 15.50 8.98 8.49
C ALA A 80 14.44 7.91 8.82
N GLU A 81 13.24 8.32 9.22
CA GLU A 81 12.09 7.42 9.44
C GLU A 81 11.65 6.71 8.17
N ASN A 82 11.58 7.41 7.03
CA ASN A 82 11.27 6.79 5.74
C ASN A 82 12.30 5.73 5.34
N ASN A 83 13.60 6.00 5.55
CA ASN A 83 14.66 5.03 5.27
C ASN A 83 14.57 3.80 6.19
N TYR A 84 14.24 4.02 7.48
CA TYR A 84 13.99 2.94 8.42
C TYR A 84 12.79 2.08 7.97
N LEU A 85 11.67 2.72 7.62
CA LEU A 85 10.48 2.07 7.09
C LEU A 85 10.80 1.22 5.86
N ASP A 86 11.50 1.79 4.87
CA ASP A 86 11.86 1.08 3.65
C ASP A 86 12.73 -0.15 3.92
N THR A 87 13.65 -0.04 4.88
CA THR A 87 14.50 -1.16 5.30
C THR A 87 13.64 -2.26 5.96
N MET A 88 12.84 -1.90 6.96
CA MET A 88 12.02 -2.84 7.74
C MET A 88 10.98 -3.55 6.85
N MET A 89 10.39 -2.82 5.90
CA MET A 89 9.33 -3.32 5.02
C MET A 89 9.85 -3.93 3.72
N SER A 90 11.17 -3.93 3.48
CA SER A 90 11.79 -4.38 2.21
C SER A 90 11.31 -5.75 1.73
N GLY A 91 11.20 -6.73 2.64
CA GLY A 91 10.74 -8.09 2.31
C GLY A 91 9.26 -8.20 1.95
N THR A 92 8.45 -7.15 2.19
CA THR A 92 7.01 -7.14 1.89
C THR A 92 6.66 -6.47 0.56
N LYS A 93 7.63 -5.92 -0.18
CA LYS A 93 7.37 -5.15 -1.41
C LYS A 93 6.57 -5.94 -2.47
N LYS A 94 6.83 -7.26 -2.59
CA LYS A 94 6.04 -8.12 -3.49
C LYS A 94 4.57 -8.19 -3.04
N LEU A 95 4.33 -8.47 -1.75
CA LEU A 95 2.98 -8.55 -1.20
C LEU A 95 2.23 -7.21 -1.36
N GLN A 96 2.91 -6.09 -1.13
CA GLN A 96 2.34 -4.76 -1.36
C GLN A 96 1.91 -4.57 -2.82
N GLY A 97 2.74 -4.99 -3.79
CA GLY A 97 2.42 -4.92 -5.22
C GLY A 97 1.26 -5.83 -5.64
N ASP A 98 1.20 -7.05 -5.08
CA ASP A 98 0.10 -7.99 -5.31
C ASP A 98 -1.23 -7.40 -4.78
N LEU A 99 -1.23 -6.88 -3.54
CA LEU A 99 -2.38 -6.24 -2.92
C LEU A 99 -2.81 -4.97 -3.68
N TYR A 100 -1.85 -4.16 -4.13
CA TYR A 100 -2.13 -2.97 -4.93
C TYR A 100 -2.88 -3.35 -6.22
N THR A 101 -2.38 -4.35 -6.94
CA THR A 101 -3.01 -4.84 -8.17
C THR A 101 -4.41 -5.39 -7.90
N GLU A 102 -4.55 -6.17 -6.83
CA GLU A 102 -5.84 -6.74 -6.43
C GLU A 102 -6.86 -5.64 -6.11
N ILE A 103 -6.51 -4.69 -5.23
CA ILE A 103 -7.39 -3.59 -4.84
C ILE A 103 -7.76 -2.76 -6.07
N LYS A 104 -6.78 -2.42 -6.90
CA LYS A 104 -7.00 -1.67 -8.14
C LYS A 104 -7.97 -2.40 -9.07
N SER A 105 -7.84 -3.72 -9.24
CA SER A 105 -8.73 -4.51 -10.11
C SER A 105 -10.20 -4.53 -9.68
N ARG A 106 -10.48 -4.21 -8.41
CA ARG A 106 -11.84 -4.14 -7.85
C ARG A 106 -12.47 -2.75 -8.00
N ILE A 107 -11.71 -1.75 -8.43
CA ILE A 107 -12.17 -0.38 -8.64
C ILE A 107 -12.54 -0.21 -10.11
N LYS A 108 -13.74 0.31 -10.37
CA LYS A 108 -14.13 0.74 -11.72
C LYS A 108 -13.48 2.08 -12.01
N GLU A 109 -12.51 2.11 -12.93
CA GLU A 109 -11.87 3.37 -13.33
C GLU A 109 -12.85 4.30 -14.06
N LYS A 110 -13.69 3.72 -14.93
CA LYS A 110 -14.81 4.41 -15.57
C LYS A 110 -16.10 4.10 -14.83
N ASP A 111 -16.64 5.11 -14.16
CA ASP A 111 -17.91 4.99 -13.43
C ASP A 111 -18.72 6.28 -13.55
N GLU A 112 -20.04 6.13 -13.44
CA GLU A 112 -20.98 7.23 -13.50
C GLU A 112 -21.91 7.15 -12.30
N SER A 113 -22.10 8.26 -11.59
CA SER A 113 -23.07 8.31 -10.50
C SER A 113 -24.49 8.23 -11.05
N VAL A 114 -25.42 7.74 -10.24
CA VAL A 114 -26.85 7.85 -10.55
C VAL A 114 -27.21 9.33 -10.75
N PRO A 115 -27.85 9.71 -11.87
CA PRO A 115 -28.27 11.08 -12.09
C PRO A 115 -29.30 11.54 -11.06
N VAL A 116 -29.09 12.72 -10.49
CA VAL A 116 -30.01 13.36 -9.54
C VAL A 116 -30.67 14.55 -10.21
N PHE A 117 -32.00 14.60 -10.17
CA PHE A 117 -32.75 15.74 -10.69
C PHE A 117 -32.85 16.84 -9.63
N ASP A 118 -32.35 18.02 -9.96
CA ASP A 118 -32.43 19.21 -9.10
C ASP A 118 -32.55 20.48 -9.96
N ASN A 119 -33.40 21.42 -9.55
CA ASN A 119 -33.61 22.72 -10.21
C ASN A 119 -33.74 22.70 -11.75
N GLY A 120 -34.40 21.67 -12.30
CA GLY A 120 -34.63 21.56 -13.75
C GLY A 120 -33.49 20.90 -14.55
N TYR A 121 -32.43 20.44 -13.90
CA TYR A 121 -31.30 19.76 -14.52
C TYR A 121 -31.01 18.41 -13.86
N TYR A 122 -30.40 17.49 -14.63
CA TYR A 122 -29.85 16.25 -14.08
C TYR A 122 -28.36 16.43 -13.83
N TYR A 123 -27.93 16.15 -12.60
CA TYR A 123 -26.54 16.19 -12.18
C TYR A 123 -26.02 14.77 -12.02
N TYR A 124 -24.82 14.51 -12.54
CA TYR A 124 -24.10 13.28 -12.32
C TYR A 124 -22.59 13.55 -12.36
N ARG A 125 -21.81 12.67 -11.74
CA ARG A 125 -20.36 12.67 -11.82
C ARG A 125 -19.92 11.48 -12.65
N ARG A 126 -18.90 11.70 -13.48
CA ARG A 126 -18.22 10.66 -14.25
C ARG A 126 -16.73 10.67 -13.93
N THR A 127 -16.15 9.48 -13.78
CA THR A 127 -14.70 9.28 -13.82
C THR A 127 -14.33 8.60 -15.13
N ASP A 128 -13.18 8.98 -15.70
CA ASP A 128 -12.63 8.39 -16.91
C ASP A 128 -11.34 7.65 -16.56
N GLU A 129 -11.03 6.61 -17.33
CA GLU A 129 -9.75 5.90 -17.22
C GLU A 129 -8.57 6.87 -17.30
N GLY A 130 -7.60 6.67 -16.40
CA GLY A 130 -6.39 7.49 -16.33
C GLY A 130 -6.59 8.93 -15.85
N LYS A 131 -7.82 9.36 -15.50
CA LYS A 131 -8.07 10.66 -14.87
C LYS A 131 -8.29 10.47 -13.36
N GLN A 132 -7.27 10.81 -12.58
CA GLN A 132 -7.33 10.93 -11.12
C GLN A 132 -7.52 12.39 -10.71
#